data_AF-I8Y768-F1
#
_entry.id   AF-I8Y768-F1
#
_cell.length_a   1.000
_cell.length_b   1.000
_cell.length_c   1.000
_cell.angle_alpha   90.00
_cell.angle_beta   90.00
_cell.angle_gamma   90.00
#
_symmetry.space_group_name_H-M   'P 1'
#
loop_
_entity.id
_entity.type
_entity.pdbx_description
1 polymer ?
#
loop_
_entity_poly.entity_id
_entity_poly.type
_entity_poly.pdbx_seq_one_letter_code
_entity_poly.pdbx_strand_id
1 'polypeptide(L)'
;MNGIKKMSSGRLASKERKKLDTSEFGIPELREFPIHDAAHVRAAEAYFRYAPEEYKAQLARNILAKAHLLGVNIKSPVILEWAEK
;
A
#
# COMPACT_ATOMS: atom_id res chain seq x y z
N MET A 1 -6.93 -39.62 15.19
CA MET A 1 -6.09 -39.13 14.06
C MET A 1 -7.01 -38.43 13.08
N ASN A 2 -7.04 -37.10 13.08
CA ASN A 2 -8.02 -36.32 12.31
C ASN A 2 -7.62 -36.16 10.85
N GLY A 3 -8.48 -36.69 9.97
CA GLY A 3 -9.06 -35.95 8.84
C GLY A 3 -8.17 -35.57 7.65
N ILE A 4 -8.20 -36.42 6.63
CA ILE A 4 -7.79 -36.17 5.24
C ILE A 4 -8.76 -35.18 4.57
N LYS A 5 -8.27 -34.12 3.88
CA LYS A 5 -8.70 -33.86 2.47
C LYS A 5 -7.85 -32.84 1.72
N LYS A 6 -7.25 -33.37 0.64
CA LYS A 6 -6.58 -32.71 -0.49
C LYS A 6 -7.60 -31.99 -1.39
N MET A 7 -7.17 -30.86 -1.96
CA MET A 7 -7.61 -30.14 -3.17
C MET A 7 -8.75 -30.74 -4.03
N SER A 8 -9.71 -29.90 -4.46
CA SER A 8 -9.77 -29.37 -5.84
C SER A 8 -11.09 -28.66 -6.18
N SER A 9 -10.94 -27.41 -6.64
CA SER A 9 -11.63 -26.71 -7.73
C SER A 9 -13.13 -26.94 -7.97
N GLY A 10 -13.93 -25.88 -7.81
CA GLY A 10 -15.27 -25.81 -8.36
C GLY A 10 -16.11 -24.69 -7.74
N ARG A 11 -15.94 -23.46 -8.26
CA ARG A 11 -16.64 -22.19 -7.92
C ARG A 11 -15.78 -21.14 -7.21
N LEU A 12 -14.63 -20.78 -7.78
CA LEU A 12 -14.11 -19.43 -7.52
C LEU A 12 -14.99 -18.47 -8.33
N ALA A 13 -16.11 -18.11 -7.72
CA ALA A 13 -16.99 -17.06 -8.19
C ALA A 13 -16.15 -15.82 -8.51
N SER A 14 -16.59 -15.03 -9.49
CA SER A 14 -16.02 -13.75 -9.95
C SER A 14 -15.95 -12.63 -8.88
N LYS A 15 -15.78 -13.01 -7.60
CA LYS A 15 -15.39 -12.25 -6.41
C LYS A 15 -13.87 -12.04 -6.33
N GLU A 16 -13.10 -12.79 -7.13
CA GLU A 16 -11.69 -12.53 -7.47
C GLU A 16 -11.52 -11.26 -8.33
N ARG A 17 -12.60 -10.51 -8.55
CA ARG A 17 -12.58 -9.14 -9.08
C ARG A 17 -12.03 -8.22 -7.98
N LYS A 18 -10.73 -8.43 -7.71
CA LYS A 18 -9.77 -7.56 -7.05
C LYS A 18 -10.46 -6.40 -6.31
N LYS A 19 -10.90 -6.68 -5.08
CA LYS A 19 -10.75 -5.70 -4.02
C LYS A 19 -9.24 -5.41 -3.99
N LEU A 20 -8.79 -4.41 -4.75
CA LEU A 20 -7.53 -3.76 -4.39
C LEU A 20 -7.79 -3.29 -2.97
N ASP A 21 -7.19 -3.99 -2.02
CA ASP A 21 -7.33 -3.67 -0.61
C ASP A 21 -6.89 -2.21 -0.46
N THR A 22 -7.59 -1.40 0.31
CA THR A 22 -7.27 0.03 0.41
C THR A 22 -5.83 0.25 0.92
N SER A 23 -5.23 -0.79 1.51
CA SER A 23 -3.81 -0.91 1.87
C SER A 23 -2.82 -0.86 0.68
N GLU A 24 -3.29 -1.00 -0.56
CA GLU A 24 -2.49 -0.82 -1.80
C GLU A 24 -2.36 0.67 -2.19
N PHE A 25 -3.08 1.56 -1.50
CA PHE A 25 -3.07 2.99 -1.73
C PHE A 25 -2.46 3.72 -0.54
N GLY A 26 -1.66 4.74 -0.84
CA GLY A 26 -1.07 5.62 0.15
C GLY A 26 -2.14 6.45 0.85
N ILE A 27 -3.19 6.84 0.12
CA ILE A 27 -4.39 7.46 0.69
C ILE A 27 -5.57 6.52 0.44
N PRO A 28 -5.92 5.63 1.38
CA PRO A 28 -7.04 4.69 1.22
C PRO A 28 -8.39 5.38 0.98
N GLU A 29 -8.61 6.56 1.58
CA GLU A 29 -9.88 7.31 1.45
C GLU A 29 -10.09 7.84 0.03
N LEU A 30 -9.04 8.42 -0.56
CA LEU A 30 -9.07 8.96 -1.93
C LEU A 30 -8.72 7.91 -2.98
N ARG A 31 -8.19 6.75 -2.55
CA ARG A 31 -7.60 5.71 -3.40
C ARG A 31 -6.56 6.28 -4.37
N GLU A 32 -5.80 7.24 -3.86
CA GLU A 32 -4.71 7.91 -4.56
C GLU A 32 -3.36 7.39 -4.06
N PHE A 33 -2.31 7.68 -4.84
CA PHE A 33 -0.94 7.24 -4.57
C PHE A 33 -0.85 5.71 -4.48
N PRO A 34 -0.90 4.97 -5.60
CA PRO A 34 -0.65 3.54 -5.58
C PRO A 34 0.70 3.26 -4.91
N ILE A 35 0.75 2.29 -4.00
CA ILE A 35 1.95 1.86 -3.26
C ILE A 35 2.10 0.33 -3.26
N HIS A 36 1.54 -0.34 -4.28
CA HIS A 36 1.55 -1.80 -4.40
C HIS A 36 2.93 -2.40 -4.71
N ASP A 37 3.82 -1.63 -5.35
CA ASP A 37 5.17 -2.05 -5.75
C ASP A 37 6.20 -0.94 -5.50
N ALA A 38 7.48 -1.32 -5.47
CA ALA A 38 8.62 -0.44 -5.24
C ALA A 38 8.66 0.76 -6.19
N ALA A 39 8.36 0.58 -7.47
CA ALA A 39 8.32 1.66 -8.44
C ALA A 39 7.23 2.69 -8.09
N HIS A 40 6.08 2.20 -7.64
CA HIS A 40 4.96 3.03 -7.24
C HIS A 40 5.17 3.71 -5.90
N VAL A 41 5.85 3.07 -4.94
CA VAL A 41 6.28 3.68 -3.68
C VAL A 41 7.23 4.86 -3.95
N ARG A 42 8.17 4.70 -4.88
CA ARG A 42 9.06 5.81 -5.32
C ARG A 42 8.31 6.91 -6.06
N ALA A 43 7.35 6.55 -6.90
CA ALA A 43 6.47 7.52 -7.53
C ALA A 43 5.68 8.29 -6.47
N ALA A 44 5.09 7.60 -5.49
CA ALA A 44 4.35 8.21 -4.40
C ALA A 44 5.23 9.18 -3.59
N GLU A 45 6.52 8.85 -3.38
CA GLU A 45 7.49 9.77 -2.80
C GLU A 45 7.66 11.04 -3.63
N ALA A 46 7.83 10.92 -4.95
CA ALA A 46 7.98 12.07 -5.84
C ALA A 46 6.69 12.92 -5.94
N TYR A 47 5.53 12.27 -5.94
CA TYR A 47 4.22 12.94 -6.00
C TYR A 47 3.75 13.45 -4.62
N PHE A 48 4.42 13.09 -3.52
CA PHE A 48 4.05 13.48 -2.15
C PHE A 48 3.84 14.99 -1.99
N ARG A 49 4.60 15.81 -2.73
CA ARG A 49 4.46 17.28 -2.70
C ARG A 49 3.07 17.78 -3.10
N TYR A 50 2.38 17.02 -3.94
CA TYR A 50 1.04 17.33 -4.44
C TYR A 50 -0.07 16.69 -3.62
N ALA A 51 0.28 15.84 -2.65
CA ALA A 51 -0.71 15.23 -1.79
C ALA A 51 -1.38 16.30 -0.89
N PRO A 52 -2.68 16.18 -0.62
CA PRO A 52 -3.37 17.02 0.35
C PRO A 52 -2.76 16.89 1.75
N GLU A 53 -2.58 18.01 2.44
CA GLU A 53 -1.88 18.06 3.74
C GLU A 53 -2.54 17.23 4.84
N GLU A 54 -3.88 17.12 4.85
CA GLU A 54 -4.58 16.28 5.84
C GLU A 54 -4.17 14.80 5.73
N TYR A 55 -3.90 14.36 4.49
CA TYR A 55 -3.55 12.98 4.20
C TYR A 55 -2.04 12.76 4.06
N LYS A 56 -1.22 13.82 4.07
CA LYS A 56 0.26 13.70 3.98
C LYS A 56 0.82 12.82 5.09
N ALA A 57 0.34 12.99 6.32
CA ALA A 57 0.82 12.19 7.45
C ALA A 57 0.46 10.69 7.29
N GLN A 58 -0.74 10.40 6.79
CA GLN A 58 -1.18 9.02 6.54
C GLN A 58 -0.44 8.42 5.33
N LEU A 59 -0.32 9.18 4.25
CA LEU A 59 0.42 8.81 3.04
C LEU A 59 1.88 8.48 3.37
N ALA A 60 2.54 9.31 4.18
CA ALA A 60 3.92 9.11 4.59
C ALA A 60 4.10 7.79 5.35
N ARG A 61 3.24 7.52 6.35
CA ARG A 61 3.24 6.26 7.10
C ARG A 61 3.04 5.05 6.20
N ASN A 62 2.09 5.14 5.27
CA ASN A 62 1.79 4.05 4.33
C ASN A 62 2.93 3.81 3.34
N ILE A 63 3.55 4.87 2.81
CA ILE A 63 4.74 4.79 1.95
C ILE A 63 5.87 4.09 2.70
N LEU A 64 6.17 4.48 3.94
CA LEU A 64 7.25 3.85 4.73
C LEU A 64 6.95 2.40 5.04
N ALA A 65 5.71 2.07 5.42
CA ALA A 65 5.30 0.70 5.70
C ALA A 65 5.48 -0.20 4.47
N LYS A 66 5.00 0.25 3.30
CA LYS A 66 5.18 -0.50 2.04
C LYS A 66 6.63 -0.54 1.58
N ALA A 67 7.36 0.57 1.73
CA ALA A 67 8.77 0.62 1.43
C ALA A 67 9.55 -0.42 2.25
N HIS A 68 9.27 -0.54 3.55
CA HIS A 68 9.87 -1.56 4.41
C HIS A 68 9.51 -2.98 3.97
N LEU A 69 8.23 -3.25 3.66
CA LEU A 69 7.78 -4.56 3.16
C LEU A 69 8.43 -4.96 1.83
N LEU A 70 8.66 -3.99 0.95
CA LEU A 70 9.24 -4.20 -0.38
C LEU A 70 10.78 -4.09 -0.39
N GLY A 71 11.41 -3.77 0.75
CA GLY A 71 12.85 -3.54 0.84
C GLY A 71 13.34 -2.26 0.16
N VAL A 72 12.45 -1.28 -0.07
CA VAL A 72 12.77 0.03 -0.63
C VAL A 72 13.18 0.99 0.49
N ASN A 73 14.31 1.65 0.32
CA ASN A 73 14.78 2.62 1.30
C ASN A 73 14.38 4.06 0.93
N ILE A 74 13.31 4.58 1.53
CA ILE A 74 12.86 5.96 1.36
C ILE A 74 13.69 6.86 2.28
N LYS A 75 14.42 7.82 1.70
CA LYS A 75 15.30 8.75 2.44
C LYS A 75 14.81 10.20 2.40
N SER A 76 13.61 10.45 1.86
CA SER A 76 13.06 11.80 1.79
C SER A 76 12.78 12.33 3.20
N PRO A 77 13.44 13.42 3.64
CA PRO A 77 13.26 13.97 4.98
C PRO A 77 11.80 14.41 5.19
N VAL A 78 11.17 14.97 4.16
CA VAL A 78 9.77 15.39 4.20
C VAL A 78 8.85 14.21 4.55
N ILE A 79 9.06 13.03 3.98
CA ILE A 79 8.22 11.86 4.28
C ILE A 79 8.47 11.38 5.70
N LEU A 80 9.72 11.38 6.16
CA LEU A 80 10.04 11.01 7.54
C LEU A 80 9.38 11.97 8.54
N GLU A 81 9.51 13.28 8.33
CA GLU A 81 8.89 14.31 9.17
C GLU A 81 7.36 14.19 9.22
N TRP A 82 6.71 13.96 8.07
CA TRP A 82 5.25 13.79 8.03
C TRP A 82 4.80 12.45 8.61
N ALA A 83 5.61 11.40 8.56
CA ALA A 83 5.29 10.12 9.18
C ALA A 83 5.37 10.16 10.71
N GLU A 84 6.19 11.06 11.26
CA GLU A 84 6.31 11.33 12.70
C GLU A 84 5.23 12.29 13.23
N LYS A 85 4.45 12.91 12.34
CA LYS A 85 3.39 13.87 12.65
C LYS A 85 2.04 13.20 12.92
#